data_AF-A0A3N2AR27-F1
#
_entry.id   AF-A0A3N2AR27-F1
#
_cell.length_a   1.000
_cell.length_b   1.000
_cell.length_c   1.000
_cell.angle_alpha   90.00
_cell.angle_beta   90.00
_cell.angle_gamma   90.00
#
_symmetry.space_group_name_H-M   'P 1'
#
loop_
_entity.id
_entity.type
_entity.pdbx_description
1 polymer ?
#
loop_
_entity_poly.entity_id
_entity_poly.type
_entity_poly.pdbx_seq_one_letter_code
_entity_poly.pdbx_strand_id
1 'polypeptide(L)'
;MRPSPSRVLATTAIVTLTAMLGACAQAQPGSTSAPDRPRSTPTASATPTASATPTASPTPTPTTSAGATGAPGTATPPERDAVELVPFETQNGTMRMQIPADWTVEDSSRVALGYDGLQRWDNIVAVTGPDGGHFWFDDGMPDDVGAAALEEHVVERIDIGSGLAAAAWWERYESDIYVASVAVIDGEAPLSDSFRVGGSTRLHFLKFEHPDAEEQFSSRDAVEAYLGSDEVALALDIMATVEISGDDTAVPAGIGVEHEGTTYLPYTTQNGTSTFLVPLEWRIDDSSRVGFGHGGVPVWENWVQLFRPNGGSAVLYVDYVLFNGEEPEWPWTAGEVRPTTDGLHAVSYMLGDTGDYNAGLVGVNLTDQGDASRPTGTVCAETICRVFSSTQLSDGDAFFGGATEEQLLTVIASLERHHDDARMP
;
A
#
# COMPACT_ATOMS: atom_id res chain seq x y z
N MET A 1 -6.88 -43.00 29.86
CA MET A 1 -6.78 -42.07 28.71
C MET A 1 -6.59 -42.89 27.46
N ARG A 2 -7.47 -42.73 26.45
CA ARG A 2 -7.29 -43.37 25.14
C ARG A 2 -6.42 -42.44 24.29
N PRO A 3 -5.42 -42.96 23.56
CA PRO A 3 -4.65 -42.13 22.63
C PRO A 3 -5.60 -41.61 21.56
N SER A 4 -5.66 -40.29 21.42
CA SER A 4 -6.36 -39.63 20.31
C SER A 4 -5.68 -40.05 19.00
N PRO A 5 -6.43 -40.36 17.93
CA PRO A 5 -5.83 -40.75 16.67
C PRO A 5 -5.03 -39.57 16.12
N SER A 6 -3.71 -39.73 16.04
CA SER A 6 -2.81 -38.83 15.33
C SER A 6 -3.34 -38.60 13.92
N ARG A 7 -3.83 -37.38 13.66
CA ARG A 7 -4.08 -36.92 12.29
C ARG A 7 -2.70 -36.79 11.65
N VAL A 8 -2.28 -37.82 10.93
CA VAL A 8 -1.16 -37.71 9.98
C VAL A 8 -1.69 -36.84 8.84
N LEU A 9 -1.56 -35.53 9.00
CA LEU A 9 -1.85 -34.57 7.94
C LEU A 9 -0.82 -34.78 6.83
N ALA A 10 -1.34 -34.98 5.63
CA ALA A 10 -0.54 -34.92 4.43
C ALA A 10 0.20 -33.58 4.45
N THR A 11 1.52 -33.64 4.34
CA THR A 11 2.38 -32.50 4.07
C THR A 11 1.88 -31.87 2.76
N THR A 12 0.94 -30.92 2.87
CA THR A 12 0.59 -30.06 1.76
C THR A 12 1.88 -29.35 1.43
N ALA A 13 2.49 -29.71 0.31
CA ALA A 13 3.60 -28.97 -0.22
C ALA A 13 3.13 -27.52 -0.31
N ILE A 14 3.67 -26.66 0.55
CA ILE A 14 3.66 -25.22 0.33
C ILE A 14 4.30 -25.10 -1.05
N VAL A 15 3.48 -24.81 -2.05
CA VAL A 15 3.97 -24.43 -3.36
C VAL A 15 4.82 -23.21 -3.07
N THR A 16 6.13 -23.37 -3.19
CA THR A 16 7.06 -22.26 -3.20
C THR A 16 6.58 -21.34 -4.31
N LEU A 17 5.86 -20.29 -3.92
CA LEU A 17 5.55 -19.19 -4.80
C LEU A 17 6.91 -18.58 -5.09
N THR A 18 7.51 -18.93 -6.23
CA THR A 18 8.69 -18.27 -6.73
C THR A 18 8.27 -16.84 -7.04
N ALA A 19 8.28 -15.97 -6.03
CA ALA A 19 8.13 -14.54 -6.21
C ALA A 19 9.26 -14.14 -7.15
N MET A 20 8.90 -13.76 -8.38
CA MET A 20 9.82 -13.06 -9.24
C MET A 20 10.13 -11.73 -8.54
N LEU A 21 11.25 -11.70 -7.83
CA LEU A 21 11.91 -10.51 -7.32
C LEU A 21 12.29 -9.63 -8.53
N GLY A 22 11.30 -8.89 -9.03
CA GLY A 22 11.48 -7.70 -9.84
C GLY A 22 11.74 -6.54 -8.89
N ALA A 23 13.02 -6.16 -8.78
CA ALA A 23 13.49 -5.03 -8.01
C ALA A 23 12.85 -3.70 -8.46
N CYS A 24 12.40 -2.89 -7.50
CA CYS A 24 12.76 -1.48 -7.38
C CYS A 24 12.36 -0.97 -5.99
N ALA A 25 13.38 -0.80 -5.14
CA ALA A 25 13.29 -0.12 -3.86
C ALA A 25 12.97 1.37 -4.06
N GLN A 26 11.92 1.87 -3.42
CA GLN A 26 11.80 3.29 -3.12
C GLN A 26 12.22 3.52 -1.67
N ALA A 27 13.51 3.73 -1.48
CA ALA A 27 14.03 4.36 -0.27
C ALA A 27 13.74 5.86 -0.37
N GLN A 28 12.85 6.38 0.49
CA GLN A 28 12.79 7.81 0.78
C GLN A 28 14.06 8.22 1.55
N PRO A 29 14.85 9.21 1.10
CA PRO A 29 15.88 9.79 1.92
C PRO A 29 15.28 10.83 2.87
N GLY A 30 15.42 10.56 4.17
CA GLY A 30 15.21 11.52 5.23
C GLY A 30 16.13 12.74 5.13
N SER A 31 15.57 13.89 5.49
CA SER A 31 16.22 15.19 5.54
C SER A 31 17.32 15.21 6.62
N THR A 32 18.57 15.38 6.20
CA THR A 32 19.67 15.76 7.09
C THR A 32 20.52 16.87 6.45
N SER A 33 20.42 18.04 7.07
CA SER A 33 21.40 19.13 7.22
C SER A 33 22.59 19.21 6.25
N ALA A 34 22.62 20.32 5.50
CA ALA A 34 23.71 20.76 4.64
C ALA A 34 25.07 20.90 5.36
N PRO A 35 26.19 20.53 4.71
CA PRO A 35 27.50 21.08 5.02
C PRO A 35 27.83 22.27 4.09
N ASP A 36 28.39 23.32 4.72
CA ASP A 36 28.96 24.52 4.11
C ASP A 36 29.86 24.22 2.89
N ARG A 37 29.59 24.92 1.78
CA ARG A 37 30.47 24.91 0.59
C ARG A 37 31.26 26.23 0.49
N PRO A 38 32.59 26.17 0.30
CA PRO A 38 33.41 27.37 0.24
C PRO A 38 33.20 28.19 -1.05
N ARG A 39 33.15 29.49 -0.81
CA ARG A 39 33.13 30.63 -1.74
C ARG A 39 34.23 30.52 -2.80
N SER A 40 33.86 30.43 -4.08
CA SER A 40 34.78 30.57 -5.21
C SER A 40 34.51 31.90 -5.93
N THR A 41 35.60 32.62 -6.17
CA THR A 41 35.70 33.95 -6.79
C THR A 41 35.30 33.97 -8.27
N PRO A 42 34.70 35.07 -8.77
CA PRO A 42 34.30 35.18 -10.18
C PRO A 42 35.51 35.48 -11.08
N THR A 43 35.61 34.75 -12.19
CA THR A 43 36.52 35.07 -13.29
C THR A 43 35.73 35.81 -14.36
N ALA A 44 36.18 37.02 -14.69
CA ALA A 44 35.66 37.84 -15.77
C ALA A 44 36.08 37.30 -17.14
N SER A 45 35.21 37.46 -18.15
CA SER A 45 35.52 37.99 -19.49
C SER A 45 34.60 37.35 -20.56
N ALA A 46 33.74 38.16 -21.16
CA ALA A 46 33.84 38.58 -22.56
C ALA A 46 32.50 39.17 -23.04
N THR A 47 32.56 40.42 -23.48
CA THR A 47 31.51 41.15 -24.17
C THR A 47 31.41 40.68 -25.62
N PRO A 48 30.19 40.45 -26.13
CA PRO A 48 29.89 40.85 -27.51
C PRO A 48 28.76 41.88 -27.62
N THR A 49 29.00 42.86 -28.50
CA THR A 49 28.12 43.93 -28.93
C THR A 49 27.46 43.56 -30.26
N ALA A 50 26.13 43.64 -30.37
CA ALA A 50 25.31 44.05 -31.54
C ALA A 50 23.83 43.71 -31.24
N SER A 51 22.90 44.67 -31.13
CA SER A 51 22.25 45.46 -32.19
C SER A 51 21.26 44.66 -33.06
N ALA A 52 19.97 44.72 -32.71
CA ALA A 52 18.86 44.92 -33.65
C ALA A 52 17.60 45.39 -32.90
N THR A 53 17.07 46.54 -33.31
CA THR A 53 15.83 47.14 -32.84
C THR A 53 14.63 46.41 -33.48
N PRO A 54 13.67 45.86 -32.71
CA PRO A 54 12.42 45.38 -33.30
C PRO A 54 11.57 46.59 -33.71
N THR A 55 11.26 46.65 -35.00
CA THR A 55 10.32 47.60 -35.60
C THR A 55 8.89 47.19 -35.20
N ALA A 56 8.09 48.17 -34.77
CA ALA A 56 6.71 48.00 -34.36
C ALA A 56 5.87 47.35 -35.48
N SER A 57 5.15 46.29 -35.11
CA SER A 57 4.10 45.67 -35.92
C SER A 57 2.86 46.58 -35.94
N PRO A 58 2.18 46.79 -37.08
CA PRO A 58 1.04 47.69 -37.17
C PRO A 58 -0.17 47.18 -36.38
N THR A 59 -0.75 48.08 -35.60
CA THR A 59 -2.07 47.99 -34.96
C THR A 59 -3.13 47.57 -36.00
N PRO A 60 -3.89 46.47 -35.78
CA PRO A 60 -5.04 46.18 -36.62
C PRO A 60 -6.14 47.24 -36.39
N THR A 61 -6.65 47.76 -37.50
CA THR A 61 -7.78 48.69 -37.53
C THR A 61 -9.05 47.96 -37.12
N PRO A 62 -9.89 48.50 -36.20
CA PRO A 62 -11.13 47.86 -35.82
C PRO A 62 -12.09 47.85 -37.02
N THR A 63 -12.40 46.65 -37.51
CA THR A 63 -13.48 46.44 -38.47
C THR A 63 -14.77 46.33 -37.67
N THR A 64 -15.64 47.30 -37.84
CA THR A 64 -17.01 47.29 -37.34
C THR A 64 -17.80 46.21 -38.11
N SER A 65 -18.08 45.09 -37.46
CA SER A 65 -19.07 44.13 -37.97
C SER A 65 -20.45 44.52 -37.44
N ALA A 66 -21.33 44.85 -38.39
CA ALA A 66 -22.73 45.15 -38.15
C ALA A 66 -23.50 43.88 -37.74
N GLY A 67 -24.53 44.08 -36.91
CA GLY A 67 -25.19 43.03 -36.16
C GLY A 67 -25.84 41.91 -36.97
N ALA A 68 -25.83 40.73 -36.36
CA ALA A 68 -26.79 39.68 -36.57
C ALA A 68 -27.26 39.21 -35.19
N THR A 69 -28.41 39.71 -34.76
CA THR A 69 -29.17 39.16 -33.63
C THR A 69 -29.77 37.84 -34.09
N GLY A 70 -28.99 36.76 -33.98
CA GLY A 70 -29.47 35.38 -34.14
C GLY A 70 -29.69 34.77 -32.75
N ALA A 71 -30.88 34.23 -32.52
CA ALA A 71 -31.20 33.47 -31.31
C ALA A 71 -30.19 32.33 -31.08
N PRO A 72 -29.88 31.95 -29.82
CA PRO A 72 -28.98 30.83 -29.55
C PRO A 72 -29.61 29.56 -30.10
N GLY A 73 -29.08 29.08 -31.22
CA GLY A 73 -29.33 27.71 -31.67
C GLY A 73 -28.64 26.79 -30.69
N THR A 74 -29.38 25.82 -30.14
CA THR A 74 -28.82 24.59 -29.59
C THR A 74 -27.97 23.94 -30.68
N ALA A 75 -26.68 24.28 -30.72
CA ALA A 75 -25.71 23.57 -31.51
C ALA A 75 -25.61 22.18 -30.90
N THR A 76 -26.10 21.17 -31.63
CA THR A 76 -25.76 19.78 -31.34
C THR A 76 -24.24 19.69 -31.31
N PRO A 77 -23.63 19.15 -30.25
CA PRO A 77 -22.19 18.92 -30.21
C PRO A 77 -21.74 18.18 -31.47
N PRO A 78 -20.55 18.46 -32.01
CA PRO A 78 -20.00 17.66 -33.09
C PRO A 78 -20.08 16.18 -32.70
N GLU A 79 -20.59 15.35 -33.61
CA GLU A 79 -20.62 13.90 -33.45
C GLU A 79 -19.16 13.45 -33.36
N ARG A 80 -18.67 13.20 -32.14
CA ARG A 80 -17.30 12.70 -31.91
C ARG A 80 -17.20 11.34 -32.59
N ASP A 81 -16.04 11.06 -33.19
CA ASP A 81 -15.76 9.72 -33.70
C ASP A 81 -15.95 8.73 -32.54
N ALA A 82 -16.75 7.69 -32.79
CA ALA A 82 -17.07 6.72 -31.76
C ALA A 82 -15.79 5.98 -31.36
N VAL A 83 -15.25 6.31 -30.18
CA VAL A 83 -14.13 5.59 -29.56
C VAL A 83 -14.65 4.21 -29.15
N GLU A 84 -13.96 3.15 -29.58
CA GLU A 84 -14.25 1.80 -29.13
C GLU A 84 -13.81 1.66 -27.68
N LEU A 85 -14.78 1.41 -26.79
CA LEU A 85 -14.51 1.17 -25.38
C LEU A 85 -14.54 -0.33 -25.07
N VAL A 86 -13.62 -0.75 -24.22
CA VAL A 86 -13.50 -2.12 -23.71
C VAL A 86 -13.60 -2.12 -22.19
N PRO A 87 -14.20 -3.17 -21.58
CA PRO A 87 -14.25 -3.28 -20.14
C PRO A 87 -12.87 -3.52 -19.54
N PHE A 88 -12.57 -2.81 -18.46
CA PHE A 88 -11.45 -3.03 -17.56
C PHE A 88 -11.97 -3.35 -16.16
N GLU A 89 -11.27 -4.25 -15.46
CA GLU A 89 -11.56 -4.63 -14.08
C GLU A 89 -10.23 -4.82 -13.33
N THR A 90 -10.13 -4.28 -12.10
CA THR A 90 -8.95 -4.50 -11.24
C THR A 90 -8.80 -5.98 -10.87
N GLN A 91 -7.60 -6.40 -10.48
CA GLN A 91 -7.33 -7.82 -10.19
C GLN A 91 -8.21 -8.41 -9.07
N ASN A 92 -8.60 -7.59 -8.09
CA ASN A 92 -9.51 -7.99 -7.01
C ASN A 92 -10.99 -7.69 -7.32
N GLY A 93 -11.31 -7.14 -8.49
CA GLY A 93 -12.66 -6.85 -8.93
C GLY A 93 -13.36 -5.71 -8.20
N THR A 94 -12.62 -4.89 -7.44
CA THR A 94 -13.20 -3.77 -6.68
C THR A 94 -13.52 -2.56 -7.55
N MET A 95 -12.88 -2.41 -8.70
CA MET A 95 -13.18 -1.34 -9.65
C MET A 95 -13.37 -1.91 -11.06
N ARG A 96 -14.40 -1.42 -11.75
CA ARG A 96 -14.66 -1.63 -13.17
C ARG A 96 -14.81 -0.28 -13.87
N MET A 97 -14.33 -0.17 -15.09
CA MET A 97 -14.60 0.98 -15.97
C MET A 97 -14.48 0.58 -17.44
N GLN A 98 -14.96 1.43 -18.34
CA GLN A 98 -14.76 1.28 -19.78
C GLN A 98 -13.59 2.15 -20.21
N ILE A 99 -12.59 1.57 -20.89
CA ILE A 99 -11.42 2.30 -21.39
C ILE A 99 -11.30 2.20 -22.91
N PRO A 100 -10.69 3.17 -23.60
CA PRO A 100 -10.43 3.04 -25.03
C PRO A 100 -9.57 1.83 -25.36
N ALA A 101 -9.93 1.12 -26.43
CA ALA A 101 -9.31 -0.16 -26.81
C ALA A 101 -7.81 -0.06 -27.15
N ASP A 102 -7.33 1.12 -27.53
CA ASP A 102 -5.95 1.39 -27.90
C ASP A 102 -5.09 1.94 -26.75
N TRP A 103 -5.67 2.12 -25.56
CA TRP A 103 -4.94 2.56 -24.37
C TRP A 103 -4.23 1.39 -23.69
N THR A 104 -3.11 1.69 -23.04
CA THR A 104 -2.30 0.70 -22.31
C THR A 104 -2.61 0.75 -20.82
N VAL A 105 -2.70 -0.43 -20.19
CA VAL A 105 -2.87 -0.56 -18.74
C VAL A 105 -1.54 -1.00 -18.11
N GLU A 106 -1.08 -0.22 -17.14
CA GLU A 106 -0.03 -0.61 -16.20
C GLU A 106 -0.66 -0.85 -14.83
N ASP A 107 -0.53 -2.07 -14.33
CA ASP A 107 -1.08 -2.48 -13.04
C ASP A 107 0.06 -2.89 -12.11
N SER A 108 0.32 -2.03 -11.12
CA SER A 108 1.36 -2.20 -10.10
C SER A 108 0.78 -2.54 -8.73
N SER A 109 -0.47 -3.01 -8.71
CA SER A 109 -1.19 -3.40 -7.51
C SER A 109 -0.44 -4.46 -6.71
N ARG A 110 -0.55 -4.37 -5.38
CA ARG A 110 0.28 -5.17 -4.47
C ARG A 110 -0.38 -5.34 -3.10
N VAL A 111 0.12 -6.31 -2.33
CA VAL A 111 -0.11 -6.33 -0.90
C VAL A 111 0.70 -5.22 -0.24
N ALA A 112 0.05 -4.40 0.57
CA ALA A 112 0.67 -3.33 1.33
C ALA A 112 0.16 -3.31 2.78
N LEU A 113 0.89 -2.62 3.65
CA LEU A 113 0.52 -2.43 5.05
C LEU A 113 -0.15 -1.08 5.25
N GLY A 114 -1.33 -1.07 5.85
CA GLY A 114 -2.03 0.15 6.25
C GLY A 114 -1.43 0.84 7.47
N TYR A 115 -1.82 2.09 7.72
CA TYR A 115 -1.51 2.85 8.95
C TYR A 115 -2.09 2.19 10.21
N ASP A 116 -3.15 1.41 10.06
CA ASP A 116 -3.72 0.57 11.12
C ASP A 116 -2.96 -0.74 11.32
N GLY A 117 -1.91 -1.00 10.53
CA GLY A 117 -1.09 -2.19 10.54
C GLY A 117 -1.75 -3.42 9.93
N LEU A 118 -2.89 -3.29 9.23
CA LEU A 118 -3.49 -4.42 8.52
C LEU A 118 -2.86 -4.57 7.14
N GLN A 119 -2.64 -5.82 6.71
CA GLN A 119 -2.26 -6.09 5.32
C GLN A 119 -3.51 -6.03 4.45
N ARG A 120 -3.38 -5.43 3.27
CA ARG A 120 -4.46 -5.34 2.29
C ARG A 120 -3.91 -5.31 0.88
N TRP A 121 -4.78 -5.58 -0.09
CA TRP A 121 -4.48 -5.37 -1.49
C TRP A 121 -4.72 -3.89 -1.83
N ASP A 122 -3.69 -3.19 -2.29
CA ASP A 122 -3.78 -1.82 -2.82
C ASP A 122 -3.79 -1.91 -4.35
N ASN A 123 -4.88 -1.46 -4.97
CA ASN A 123 -4.94 -1.34 -6.42
C ASN A 123 -4.20 -0.07 -6.84
N ILE A 124 -3.22 -0.19 -7.73
CA ILE A 124 -2.45 0.93 -8.27
C ILE A 124 -2.38 0.75 -9.78
N VAL A 125 -3.31 1.40 -10.48
CA VAL A 125 -3.52 1.21 -11.92
C VAL A 125 -3.33 2.54 -12.65
N ALA A 126 -2.51 2.53 -13.70
CA ALA A 126 -2.41 3.62 -14.66
C ALA A 126 -2.95 3.16 -16.02
N VAL A 127 -3.78 3.97 -16.65
CA VAL A 127 -4.29 3.72 -18.01
C VAL A 127 -3.89 4.88 -18.89
N THR A 128 -3.03 4.64 -19.88
CA THR A 128 -2.37 5.69 -20.68
C THR A 128 -2.78 5.60 -22.14
N GLY A 129 -3.20 6.73 -22.69
CA GLY A 129 -3.53 6.93 -24.09
C GLY A 129 -2.33 7.29 -24.97
N PRO A 130 -2.50 7.23 -26.31
CA PRO A 130 -1.42 7.51 -27.27
C PRO A 130 -0.97 8.98 -27.32
N ASP A 131 -1.81 9.90 -26.86
CA ASP A 131 -1.55 11.34 -26.70
C ASP A 131 -0.81 11.68 -25.39
N GLY A 132 -0.66 10.70 -24.49
CA GLY A 132 -0.05 10.86 -23.18
C GLY A 132 -1.05 11.20 -22.06
N GLY A 133 -2.34 11.38 -22.39
CA GLY A 133 -3.40 11.43 -21.39
C GLY A 133 -3.43 10.13 -20.60
N HIS A 134 -3.62 10.20 -19.28
CA HIS A 134 -3.70 9.00 -18.47
C HIS A 134 -4.65 9.13 -17.29
N PHE A 135 -5.29 8.02 -16.95
CA PHE A 135 -5.98 7.85 -15.67
C PHE A 135 -5.03 7.22 -14.67
N TRP A 136 -5.06 7.71 -13.43
CA TRP A 136 -4.43 7.07 -12.29
C TRP A 136 -5.51 6.70 -11.28
N PHE A 137 -5.61 5.40 -10.97
CA PHE A 137 -6.47 4.85 -9.94
C PHE A 137 -5.63 4.30 -8.79
N ASP A 138 -5.95 4.73 -7.58
CA ASP A 138 -5.40 4.21 -6.33
C ASP A 138 -6.54 4.04 -5.32
N ASP A 139 -6.65 2.88 -4.68
CA ASP A 139 -7.58 2.66 -3.56
C ASP A 139 -6.89 2.37 -2.23
N GLY A 140 -5.61 2.71 -2.11
CA GLY A 140 -4.79 2.54 -0.92
C GLY A 140 -5.00 3.62 0.15
N MET A 141 -3.93 4.01 0.82
CA MET A 141 -3.92 5.14 1.76
C MET A 141 -3.12 6.29 1.17
N PRO A 142 -3.72 7.13 0.31
CA PRO A 142 -3.14 8.43 0.01
C PRO A 142 -3.18 9.32 1.27
N ASP A 143 -2.18 10.19 1.39
CA ASP A 143 -2.16 11.27 2.36
C ASP A 143 -2.97 12.44 1.79
N ASP A 144 -4.19 12.67 2.30
CA ASP A 144 -5.00 13.81 1.90
C ASP A 144 -4.57 15.06 2.69
N VAL A 145 -3.41 15.59 2.31
CA VAL A 145 -2.89 16.86 2.83
C VAL A 145 -2.74 17.83 1.67
N GLY A 146 -3.88 18.38 1.25
CA GLY A 146 -3.94 19.51 0.34
C GLY A 146 -3.85 20.87 1.06
N ALA A 147 -3.32 21.87 0.38
CA ALA A 147 -3.54 23.26 0.79
C ALA A 147 -5.01 23.63 0.49
N ALA A 148 -5.67 24.36 1.38
CA ALA A 148 -7.03 24.83 1.09
C ALA A 148 -6.99 25.87 -0.04
N ALA A 149 -7.75 25.63 -1.10
CA ALA A 149 -7.94 26.60 -2.17
C ALA A 149 -8.62 27.88 -1.63
N LEU A 150 -8.29 29.03 -2.20
CA LEU A 150 -8.96 30.30 -1.90
C LEU A 150 -10.33 30.39 -2.59
N GLU A 151 -10.46 29.71 -3.73
CA GLU A 151 -11.66 29.67 -4.55
C GLU A 151 -11.64 28.39 -5.40
N GLU A 152 -12.80 27.84 -5.68
CA GLU A 152 -12.99 26.64 -6.51
C GLU A 152 -14.17 26.86 -7.47
N HIS A 153 -14.10 26.27 -8.66
CA HIS A 153 -15.20 26.34 -9.63
C HIS A 153 -15.28 25.06 -10.47
N VAL A 154 -16.45 24.42 -10.42
CA VAL A 154 -16.78 23.27 -11.28
C VAL A 154 -17.17 23.76 -12.67
N VAL A 155 -16.42 23.31 -13.67
CA VAL A 155 -16.68 23.57 -15.09
C VAL A 155 -17.69 22.57 -15.63
N GLU A 156 -17.50 21.29 -15.33
CA GLU A 156 -18.39 20.21 -15.75
C GLU A 156 -18.52 19.13 -14.67
N ARG A 157 -19.68 18.48 -14.62
CA ARG A 157 -19.98 17.42 -13.66
C ARG A 157 -21.00 16.43 -14.21
N ILE A 158 -20.71 15.15 -14.04
CA ILE A 158 -21.55 14.02 -14.44
C ILE A 158 -21.79 13.15 -13.19
N ASP A 159 -23.06 12.99 -12.78
CA ASP A 159 -23.39 12.10 -11.66
C ASP A 159 -23.24 10.63 -12.11
N ILE A 160 -22.50 9.83 -11.33
CA ILE A 160 -22.17 8.43 -11.67
C ILE A 160 -22.89 7.43 -10.74
N GLY A 161 -23.63 7.92 -9.75
CA GLY A 161 -24.41 7.12 -8.80
C GLY A 161 -23.72 6.95 -7.44
N SER A 162 -24.43 6.35 -6.48
CA SER A 162 -23.93 6.09 -5.12
C SER A 162 -23.39 7.31 -4.35
N GLY A 163 -23.79 8.52 -4.76
CA GLY A 163 -23.29 9.77 -4.19
C GLY A 163 -21.98 10.26 -4.79
N LEU A 164 -21.46 9.63 -5.85
CA LEU A 164 -20.25 10.04 -6.56
C LEU A 164 -20.57 10.83 -7.83
N ALA A 165 -19.59 11.60 -8.31
CA ALA A 165 -19.63 12.28 -9.60
C ALA A 165 -18.25 12.32 -10.27
N ALA A 166 -18.20 12.27 -11.60
CA ALA A 166 -17.03 12.67 -12.37
C ALA A 166 -17.09 14.19 -12.57
N ALA A 167 -16.02 14.91 -12.26
CA ALA A 167 -16.01 16.36 -12.31
C ALA A 167 -14.71 16.92 -12.90
N ALA A 168 -14.86 18.04 -13.60
CA ALA A 168 -13.77 18.88 -14.06
C ALA A 168 -13.92 20.24 -13.36
N TRP A 169 -12.89 20.66 -12.63
CA TRP A 169 -12.90 21.90 -11.86
C TRP A 169 -11.53 22.57 -11.84
N TRP A 170 -11.51 23.83 -11.46
CA TRP A 170 -10.27 24.52 -11.11
C TRP A 170 -10.30 25.03 -9.68
N GLU A 171 -9.11 25.10 -9.10
CA GLU A 171 -8.84 25.70 -7.80
C GLU A 171 -7.92 26.90 -7.98
N ARG A 172 -8.19 27.99 -7.26
CA ARG A 172 -7.32 29.16 -7.21
C ARG A 172 -6.62 29.22 -5.87
N TYR A 173 -5.30 29.31 -5.94
CA TYR A 173 -4.44 29.50 -4.78
C TYR A 173 -3.96 30.94 -4.69
N GLU A 174 -2.96 31.21 -3.84
CA GLU A 174 -2.33 32.52 -3.78
C GLU A 174 -1.76 32.92 -5.16
N SER A 175 -1.74 34.23 -5.46
CA SER A 175 -1.14 34.80 -6.68
C SER A 175 -1.86 34.55 -8.02
N ASP A 176 -3.19 34.33 -8.01
CA ASP A 176 -4.00 34.08 -9.22
C ASP A 176 -3.47 32.90 -10.06
N ILE A 177 -2.95 31.90 -9.36
CA ILE A 177 -2.55 30.61 -9.91
C ILE A 177 -3.76 29.69 -9.89
N TYR A 178 -4.09 29.11 -11.04
CA TYR A 178 -5.20 28.18 -11.21
C TYR A 178 -4.66 26.77 -11.47
N VAL A 179 -5.17 25.78 -10.74
CA VAL A 179 -4.83 24.36 -10.94
C VAL A 179 -6.08 23.67 -11.48
N ALA A 180 -5.91 22.95 -12.60
CA ALA A 180 -6.98 22.14 -13.19
C ALA A 180 -7.01 20.74 -12.57
N SER A 181 -8.21 20.25 -12.31
CA SER A 181 -8.45 18.89 -11.82
C SER A 181 -9.58 18.24 -12.58
N VAL A 182 -9.39 16.96 -12.92
CA VAL A 182 -10.40 16.09 -13.54
C VAL A 182 -10.37 14.78 -12.77
N ALA A 183 -11.41 14.48 -11.99
CA ALA A 183 -11.42 13.31 -11.11
C ALA A 183 -12.84 12.83 -10.79
N VAL A 184 -12.93 11.65 -10.19
CA VAL A 184 -14.11 11.22 -9.44
C VAL A 184 -14.08 11.83 -8.05
N ILE A 185 -15.22 12.38 -7.62
CA ILE A 185 -15.36 13.11 -6.37
C ILE A 185 -16.59 12.61 -5.57
N ASP A 186 -16.58 12.86 -4.26
CA ASP A 186 -17.78 12.77 -3.44
C ASP A 186 -18.76 13.91 -3.80
N GLY A 187 -20.01 13.55 -4.11
CA GLY A 187 -20.97 14.45 -4.73
C GLY A 187 -21.46 15.61 -3.84
N GLU A 188 -21.30 15.52 -2.52
CA GLU A 188 -21.75 16.51 -1.53
C GLU A 188 -20.60 17.17 -0.75
N ALA A 189 -19.36 16.74 -0.96
CA ALA A 189 -18.18 17.21 -0.23
C ALA A 189 -17.56 18.48 -0.87
N PRO A 190 -16.66 19.22 -0.17
CA PRO A 190 -15.70 20.08 -0.87
C PRO A 190 -14.98 19.27 -1.95
N LEU A 191 -14.58 19.94 -3.03
CA LEU A 191 -13.92 19.25 -4.14
C LEU A 191 -12.61 18.65 -3.63
N SER A 192 -12.51 17.34 -3.76
CA SER A 192 -11.32 16.54 -3.47
C SER A 192 -11.24 15.48 -4.55
N ASP A 193 -10.04 15.23 -5.06
CA ASP A 193 -9.75 14.13 -5.96
C ASP A 193 -9.75 12.76 -5.25
N SER A 194 -10.03 12.78 -3.95
CA SER A 194 -10.21 11.60 -3.11
C SER A 194 -11.68 11.47 -2.66
N PHE A 195 -12.16 10.22 -2.59
CA PHE A 195 -13.55 9.94 -2.22
C PHE A 195 -13.69 8.61 -1.48
N ARG A 196 -14.83 8.43 -0.80
CA ARG A 196 -15.13 7.16 -0.11
C ARG A 196 -16.40 6.52 -0.64
N VAL A 197 -16.33 5.21 -0.85
CA VAL A 197 -17.52 4.42 -1.18
C VAL A 197 -18.24 4.00 0.11
N GLY A 198 -19.57 4.08 0.13
CA GLY A 198 -20.38 3.94 1.34
C GLY A 198 -20.02 2.72 2.21
N GLY A 199 -19.53 2.98 3.42
CA GLY A 199 -19.14 1.96 4.40
C GLY A 199 -17.67 1.51 4.33
N SER A 200 -16.95 1.88 3.26
CA SER A 200 -15.51 1.66 3.16
C SER A 200 -14.74 2.58 4.10
N THR A 201 -13.66 2.04 4.65
CA THR A 201 -12.63 2.79 5.39
C THR A 201 -11.52 3.29 4.48
N ARG A 202 -11.50 2.84 3.22
CA ARG A 202 -10.49 3.19 2.22
C ARG A 202 -10.81 4.52 1.57
N LEU A 203 -9.74 5.18 1.15
CA LEU A 203 -9.81 6.38 0.35
C LEU A 203 -9.47 5.99 -1.08
N HIS A 204 -10.34 6.34 -2.01
CA HIS A 204 -10.17 6.05 -3.42
C HIS A 204 -9.78 7.33 -4.15
N PHE A 205 -9.03 7.15 -5.22
CA PHE A 205 -8.60 8.21 -6.12
C PHE A 205 -8.78 7.70 -7.55
N LEU A 206 -9.42 8.50 -8.40
CA LEU A 206 -9.45 8.28 -9.84
C LEU A 206 -9.35 9.63 -10.52
N LYS A 207 -8.16 9.96 -11.03
CA LYS A 207 -7.87 11.25 -11.69
C LYS A 207 -7.40 11.05 -13.11
N PHE A 208 -7.67 12.04 -13.94
CA PHE A 208 -7.12 12.16 -15.28
C PHE A 208 -6.08 13.28 -15.32
N GLU A 209 -4.95 13.00 -15.96
CA GLU A 209 -3.90 13.96 -16.23
C GLU A 209 -3.53 13.92 -17.71
N HIS A 210 -3.27 15.09 -18.30
CA HIS A 210 -2.87 15.22 -19.70
C HIS A 210 -1.58 16.05 -19.79
N PRO A 211 -0.63 15.71 -20.67
CA PRO A 211 0.63 16.47 -20.81
C PRO A 211 0.43 17.93 -21.26
N ASP A 212 -0.70 18.23 -21.90
CA ASP A 212 -1.06 19.61 -22.26
C ASP A 212 -1.66 20.40 -21.09
N ALA A 213 -1.96 19.75 -19.96
CA ALA A 213 -2.28 20.46 -18.73
C ALA A 213 -1.04 21.19 -18.21
N GLU A 214 -1.10 22.51 -18.10
CA GLU A 214 -0.11 23.22 -17.30
C GLU A 214 -0.29 22.79 -15.84
N GLU A 215 0.81 22.55 -15.12
CA GLU A 215 0.75 22.35 -13.66
C GLU A 215 0.04 23.54 -12.99
N GLN A 216 0.17 24.73 -13.59
CA GLN A 216 -0.40 25.99 -13.13
C GLN A 216 -0.77 26.88 -14.31
N PHE A 217 -2.05 27.25 -14.40
CA PHE A 217 -2.54 28.22 -15.37
C PHE A 217 -2.46 29.64 -14.80
N SER A 218 -2.04 30.58 -15.64
CA SER A 218 -1.89 32.00 -15.26
C SER A 218 -3.19 32.81 -15.31
N SER A 219 -4.30 32.21 -15.75
CA SER A 219 -5.59 32.88 -15.83
C SER A 219 -6.76 31.90 -15.79
N ARG A 220 -7.90 32.40 -15.33
CA ARG A 220 -9.19 31.70 -15.34
C ARG A 220 -9.59 31.22 -16.74
N ASP A 221 -9.54 32.10 -17.73
CA ASP A 221 -9.98 31.76 -19.10
C ASP A 221 -9.13 30.63 -19.70
N ALA A 222 -7.83 30.58 -19.38
CA ALA A 222 -6.95 29.52 -19.86
C ALA A 222 -7.26 28.16 -19.22
N VAL A 223 -7.52 28.12 -17.91
CA VAL A 223 -7.87 26.87 -17.23
C VAL A 223 -9.26 26.38 -17.65
N GLU A 224 -10.23 27.28 -17.83
CA GLU A 224 -11.57 26.91 -18.31
C GLU A 224 -11.55 26.43 -19.77
N ALA A 225 -10.66 26.98 -20.61
CA ALA A 225 -10.48 26.50 -21.98
C ALA A 225 -9.87 25.09 -22.02
N TYR A 226 -8.91 24.79 -21.14
CA TYR A 226 -8.37 23.43 -21.00
C TYR A 226 -9.43 22.46 -20.47
N LEU A 227 -10.13 22.80 -19.39
CA LEU A 227 -11.17 21.95 -18.80
C LEU A 227 -12.37 21.73 -19.72
N GLY A 228 -12.58 22.61 -20.70
CA GLY A 228 -13.60 22.46 -21.74
C GLY A 228 -13.10 21.80 -23.03
N SER A 229 -11.91 21.20 -23.04
CA SER A 229 -11.34 20.54 -24.22
C SER A 229 -12.01 19.19 -24.52
N ASP A 230 -11.83 18.68 -25.74
CA ASP A 230 -12.39 17.39 -26.15
C ASP A 230 -11.76 16.22 -25.37
N GLU A 231 -10.48 16.35 -24.99
CA GLU A 231 -9.74 15.38 -24.19
C GLU A 231 -10.33 15.25 -22.77
N VAL A 232 -10.62 16.38 -22.12
CA VAL A 232 -11.26 16.38 -20.78
C VAL A 232 -12.69 15.85 -20.86
N ALA A 233 -13.43 16.20 -21.92
CA ALA A 233 -14.78 15.68 -22.09
C ALA A 233 -14.80 14.16 -22.31
N LEU A 234 -13.86 13.61 -23.09
CA LEU A 234 -13.68 12.15 -23.20
C LEU A 234 -13.31 11.53 -21.85
N ALA A 235 -12.45 12.21 -21.07
CA ALA A 235 -12.06 11.70 -19.76
C ALA A 235 -13.24 11.61 -18.78
N LEU A 236 -14.11 12.61 -18.77
CA LEU A 236 -15.35 12.61 -17.99
C LEU A 236 -16.31 11.50 -18.44
N ASP A 237 -16.46 11.28 -19.75
CA ASP A 237 -17.29 10.20 -20.29
C ASP A 237 -16.78 8.82 -19.86
N ILE A 238 -15.45 8.62 -19.81
CA ILE A 238 -14.83 7.38 -19.32
C ILE A 238 -15.05 7.23 -17.80
N MET A 239 -14.77 8.27 -17.00
CA MET A 239 -15.00 8.24 -15.55
C MET A 239 -16.48 7.99 -15.20
N ALA A 240 -17.40 8.46 -16.04
CA ALA A 240 -18.84 8.21 -15.87
C ALA A 240 -19.23 6.73 -15.97
N THR A 241 -18.33 5.86 -16.46
CA THR A 241 -18.54 4.42 -16.53
C THR A 241 -18.01 3.65 -15.31
N VAL A 242 -17.37 4.35 -14.36
CA VAL A 242 -16.73 3.69 -13.22
C VAL A 242 -17.78 3.08 -12.29
N GLU A 243 -17.53 1.84 -11.89
CA GLU A 243 -18.25 1.15 -10.84
C GLU A 243 -17.25 0.70 -9.78
N ILE A 244 -17.43 1.16 -8.54
CA ILE A 244 -16.59 0.75 -7.42
C ILE A 244 -17.44 -0.03 -6.43
N SER A 245 -16.96 -1.22 -6.07
CA SER A 245 -17.66 -2.18 -5.23
C SER A 245 -16.66 -3.05 -4.47
N GLY A 246 -17.16 -3.94 -3.62
CA GLY A 246 -16.33 -4.93 -2.93
C GLY A 246 -16.05 -4.59 -1.48
N ASP A 247 -15.29 -5.49 -0.85
CA ASP A 247 -14.86 -5.40 0.54
C ASP A 247 -13.45 -4.79 0.61
N ASP A 248 -13.17 -4.02 1.65
CA ASP A 248 -11.86 -3.39 1.87
C ASP A 248 -10.74 -4.44 1.98
N THR A 249 -11.12 -5.66 2.36
CA THR A 249 -10.23 -6.82 2.50
C THR A 249 -10.21 -7.73 1.27
N ALA A 250 -10.80 -7.33 0.15
CA ALA A 250 -10.80 -8.13 -1.07
C ALA A 250 -9.39 -8.28 -1.65
N VAL A 251 -8.95 -9.53 -1.77
CA VAL A 251 -7.65 -9.92 -2.31
C VAL A 251 -7.86 -10.71 -3.61
N PRO A 252 -7.05 -10.51 -4.67
CA PRO A 252 -7.18 -11.27 -5.91
C PRO A 252 -7.06 -12.77 -5.69
N ALA A 253 -7.74 -13.55 -6.53
CA ALA A 253 -7.60 -15.00 -6.49
C ALA A 253 -6.14 -15.43 -6.72
N GLY A 254 -5.63 -16.29 -5.82
CA GLY A 254 -4.25 -16.77 -5.88
C GLY A 254 -3.22 -15.90 -5.17
N ILE A 255 -3.62 -14.76 -4.61
CA ILE A 255 -2.80 -13.99 -3.68
C ILE A 255 -3.08 -14.49 -2.25
N GLY A 256 -2.01 -14.82 -1.53
CA GLY A 256 -2.10 -15.42 -0.19
C GLY A 256 -2.22 -16.95 -0.20
N VAL A 257 -2.33 -17.50 1.01
CA VAL A 257 -2.50 -18.94 1.26
C VAL A 257 -3.76 -19.13 2.10
N GLU A 258 -4.70 -19.92 1.60
CA GLU A 258 -5.86 -20.37 2.37
C GLU A 258 -5.50 -21.58 3.21
N HIS A 259 -5.72 -21.50 4.52
CA HIS A 259 -5.50 -22.62 5.42
C HIS A 259 -6.52 -22.64 6.56
N GLU A 260 -7.26 -23.74 6.69
CA GLU A 260 -8.34 -23.93 7.68
C GLU A 260 -9.36 -22.77 7.71
N GLY A 261 -9.66 -22.19 6.54
CA GLY A 261 -10.61 -21.08 6.39
C GLY A 261 -10.08 -19.70 6.81
N THR A 262 -8.77 -19.57 7.03
CA THR A 262 -8.08 -18.30 7.23
C THR A 262 -7.20 -17.99 6.02
N THR A 263 -7.32 -16.78 5.47
CA THR A 263 -6.41 -16.24 4.46
C THR A 263 -5.16 -15.71 5.13
N TYR A 264 -3.98 -16.18 4.70
CA TYR A 264 -2.69 -15.68 5.15
C TYR A 264 -1.99 -14.93 4.02
N LEU A 265 -1.45 -13.76 4.33
CA LEU A 265 -0.62 -12.99 3.41
C LEU A 265 0.85 -13.04 3.85
N PRO A 266 1.80 -13.11 2.89
CA PRO A 266 3.22 -13.03 3.20
C PRO A 266 3.57 -11.62 3.67
N TYR A 267 4.16 -11.54 4.86
CA TYR A 267 4.73 -10.33 5.41
C TYR A 267 6.25 -10.44 5.41
N THR A 268 6.91 -9.42 4.86
CA THR A 268 8.37 -9.27 4.92
C THR A 268 8.68 -8.08 5.83
N THR A 269 9.61 -8.26 6.77
CA THR A 269 10.02 -7.18 7.67
C THR A 269 10.51 -5.96 6.89
N GLN A 270 10.40 -4.75 7.45
CA GLN A 270 10.75 -3.50 6.74
C GLN A 270 12.16 -3.48 6.14
N ASN A 271 13.09 -4.23 6.73
CA ASN A 271 14.48 -4.35 6.28
C ASN A 271 14.75 -5.58 5.38
N GLY A 272 13.74 -6.39 5.06
CA GLY A 272 13.87 -7.55 4.17
C GLY A 272 14.56 -8.78 4.76
N THR A 273 14.86 -8.78 6.07
CA THR A 273 15.68 -9.85 6.69
C THR A 273 14.91 -11.15 6.91
N SER A 274 13.60 -11.08 7.09
CA SER A 274 12.73 -12.25 7.31
C SER A 274 11.37 -12.10 6.65
N THR A 275 10.77 -13.23 6.28
CA THR A 275 9.40 -13.31 5.78
C THR A 275 8.63 -14.38 6.55
N PHE A 276 7.35 -14.16 6.79
CA PHE A 276 6.42 -15.14 7.35
C PHE A 276 4.98 -14.81 6.95
N LEU A 277 4.10 -15.81 7.02
CA LEU A 277 2.67 -15.68 6.78
C LEU A 277 1.99 -15.05 8.00
N VAL A 278 1.06 -14.13 7.74
CA VAL A 278 0.23 -13.48 8.78
C VAL A 278 -1.23 -13.53 8.33
N PRO A 279 -2.19 -13.92 9.21
CA PRO A 279 -3.60 -13.82 8.89
C PRO A 279 -3.99 -12.42 8.42
N LEU A 280 -4.79 -12.33 7.37
CA LEU A 280 -5.21 -11.06 6.76
C LEU A 280 -5.79 -10.08 7.79
N GLU A 281 -6.54 -10.59 8.76
CA GLU A 281 -7.22 -9.83 9.81
C GLU A 281 -6.32 -9.46 11.01
N TRP A 282 -5.04 -9.85 11.00
CA TRP A 282 -4.11 -9.53 12.07
C TRP A 282 -3.35 -8.24 11.78
N ARG A 283 -3.25 -7.41 12.82
CA ARG A 283 -2.50 -6.16 12.78
C ARG A 283 -1.02 -6.41 13.06
N ILE A 284 -0.16 -5.70 12.35
CA ILE A 284 1.29 -5.77 12.38
C ILE A 284 1.82 -4.42 12.85
N ASP A 285 2.53 -4.41 13.98
CA ASP A 285 3.40 -3.31 14.38
C ASP A 285 4.86 -3.74 14.12
N ASP A 286 5.49 -3.19 13.08
CA ASP A 286 6.92 -3.41 12.77
C ASP A 286 7.70 -2.12 13.04
N SER A 287 8.76 -2.29 13.82
CA SER A 287 9.83 -1.31 13.89
C SER A 287 11.16 -2.02 13.74
N SER A 288 12.03 -1.46 12.91
CA SER A 288 13.36 -1.98 12.65
C SER A 288 14.40 -0.90 12.89
N ARG A 289 15.55 -1.28 13.46
CA ARG A 289 16.68 -0.37 13.67
C ARG A 289 18.01 -1.07 13.46
N VAL A 290 19.06 -0.31 13.20
CA VAL A 290 20.43 -0.85 13.18
C VAL A 290 20.93 -0.96 14.63
N GLY A 291 21.32 -2.17 15.02
CA GLY A 291 21.95 -2.50 16.29
C GLY A 291 23.38 -3.03 16.10
N PHE A 292 23.94 -3.60 17.18
CA PHE A 292 25.28 -4.20 17.17
C PHE A 292 25.23 -5.62 17.77
N GLY A 293 25.38 -6.62 16.91
CA GLY A 293 25.41 -8.03 17.31
C GLY A 293 26.67 -8.42 18.08
N HIS A 294 26.84 -9.73 18.27
CA HIS A 294 28.03 -10.26 18.94
C HIS A 294 29.31 -9.83 18.20
N GLY A 295 30.33 -9.39 18.96
CA GLY A 295 31.58 -8.89 18.38
C GLY A 295 31.50 -7.49 17.76
N GLY A 296 30.40 -6.75 17.95
CA GLY A 296 30.27 -5.36 17.49
C GLY A 296 29.96 -5.22 15.99
N VAL A 297 29.48 -6.29 15.35
CA VAL A 297 29.07 -6.27 13.94
C VAL A 297 27.70 -5.58 13.84
N PRO A 298 27.52 -4.58 12.95
CA PRO A 298 26.21 -4.00 12.71
C PRO A 298 25.22 -5.04 12.20
N VAL A 299 24.04 -5.09 12.81
CA VAL A 299 22.94 -6.00 12.44
C VAL A 299 21.63 -5.23 12.43
N TRP A 300 20.64 -5.76 11.72
CA TRP A 300 19.27 -5.27 11.85
C TRP A 300 18.61 -5.90 13.08
N GLU A 301 18.07 -5.07 13.96
CA GLU A 301 17.19 -5.46 15.05
C GLU A 301 15.75 -5.21 14.61
N ASN A 302 15.03 -6.28 14.29
CA ASN A 302 13.61 -6.26 14.05
C ASN A 302 12.83 -6.33 15.36
N TRP A 303 11.73 -5.62 15.43
CA TRP A 303 10.70 -5.78 16.43
C TRP A 303 9.35 -5.77 15.72
N VAL A 304 8.78 -6.96 15.53
CA VAL A 304 7.46 -7.14 14.93
C VAL A 304 6.51 -7.74 15.97
N GLN A 305 5.41 -7.05 16.22
CA GLN A 305 4.34 -7.53 17.09
C GLN A 305 3.07 -7.72 16.27
N LEU A 306 2.50 -8.92 16.36
CA LEU A 306 1.25 -9.27 15.70
C LEU A 306 0.10 -9.24 16.72
N PHE A 307 -1.03 -8.67 16.33
CA PHE A 307 -2.22 -8.53 17.16
C PHE A 307 -3.42 -9.18 16.48
N ARG A 308 -4.20 -9.92 17.26
CA ARG A 308 -5.49 -10.47 16.83
C ARG A 308 -6.53 -9.35 16.63
N PRO A 309 -7.66 -9.63 15.94
CA PRO A 309 -8.75 -8.66 15.75
C PRO A 309 -9.31 -8.06 17.05
N ASN A 310 -9.19 -8.78 18.18
CA ASN A 310 -9.61 -8.28 19.49
C ASN A 310 -8.60 -7.33 20.17
N GLY A 311 -7.52 -6.94 19.46
CA GLY A 311 -6.44 -6.09 19.96
C GLY A 311 -5.42 -6.80 20.87
N GLY A 312 -5.64 -8.09 21.17
CA GLY A 312 -4.72 -8.87 21.98
C GLY A 312 -3.46 -9.26 21.20
N SER A 313 -2.29 -9.00 21.78
CA SER A 313 -1.02 -9.51 21.26
C SER A 313 -1.10 -11.02 21.03
N ALA A 314 -0.58 -11.45 19.90
CA ALA A 314 -0.64 -12.83 19.42
C ALA A 314 0.76 -13.41 19.31
N VAL A 315 1.66 -12.70 18.63
CA VAL A 315 3.04 -13.15 18.39
C VAL A 315 3.99 -11.96 18.50
N LEU A 316 5.17 -12.21 19.04
CA LEU A 316 6.29 -11.29 19.07
C LEU A 316 7.46 -11.94 18.33
N TYR A 317 7.93 -11.25 17.29
CA TYR A 317 9.17 -11.55 16.57
C TYR A 317 10.19 -10.44 16.87
N VAL A 318 11.32 -10.80 17.48
CA VAL A 318 12.38 -9.85 17.80
C VAL A 318 13.73 -10.43 17.43
N ASP A 319 14.52 -9.65 16.72
CA ASP A 319 15.95 -9.89 16.59
C ASP A 319 16.67 -9.07 17.66
N TYR A 320 17.29 -9.76 18.61
CA TYR A 320 17.92 -9.11 19.76
C TYR A 320 19.28 -9.69 20.09
N VAL A 321 20.09 -8.84 20.72
CA VAL A 321 21.41 -9.21 21.21
C VAL A 321 21.24 -9.72 22.64
N LEU A 322 21.07 -11.04 22.76
CA LEU A 322 21.11 -11.82 24.01
C LEU A 322 19.97 -11.56 25.00
N PHE A 323 19.03 -12.51 25.05
CA PHE A 323 18.22 -12.77 26.24
C PHE A 323 18.52 -14.18 26.75
N ASN A 324 19.62 -14.33 27.49
CA ASN A 324 19.86 -15.55 28.26
C ASN A 324 19.19 -15.41 29.62
N GLY A 325 17.86 -15.32 29.61
CA GLY A 325 17.09 -15.60 30.82
C GLY A 325 17.14 -17.10 31.04
N GLU A 326 17.81 -17.58 32.10
CA GLU A 326 17.54 -18.92 32.60
C GLU A 326 16.08 -18.95 33.03
N GLU A 327 15.22 -19.47 32.16
CA GLU A 327 13.85 -19.69 32.56
C GLU A 327 13.79 -20.91 33.50
N PRO A 328 13.05 -20.82 34.61
CA PRO A 328 12.88 -21.94 35.51
C PRO A 328 12.31 -23.16 34.77
N GLU A 329 12.84 -24.35 35.10
CA GLU A 329 12.35 -25.63 34.60
C GLU A 329 10.95 -25.91 35.16
N TRP A 330 9.93 -25.41 34.48
CA TRP A 330 8.55 -25.79 34.75
C TRP A 330 8.22 -27.09 34.00
N PRO A 331 7.45 -28.01 34.62
CA PRO A 331 6.78 -29.08 33.89
C PRO A 331 6.04 -28.48 32.70
N TRP A 332 6.10 -29.15 31.57
CA TRP A 332 5.44 -28.70 30.35
C TRP A 332 5.06 -29.93 29.51
N THR A 333 4.14 -29.71 28.58
CA THR A 333 3.70 -30.72 27.61
C THR A 333 3.81 -30.13 26.21
N ALA A 334 4.44 -30.85 25.29
CA ALA A 334 4.46 -30.51 23.88
C ALA A 334 3.09 -30.83 23.25
N GLY A 335 2.62 -29.95 22.37
CA GLY A 335 1.53 -30.21 21.45
C GLY A 335 2.06 -30.64 20.07
N GLU A 336 1.54 -30.03 19.02
CA GLU A 336 2.02 -30.21 17.65
C GLU A 336 3.38 -29.54 17.40
N VAL A 337 4.17 -30.19 16.53
CA VAL A 337 5.49 -29.73 16.09
C VAL A 337 5.46 -29.57 14.57
N ARG A 338 5.81 -28.38 14.07
CA ARG A 338 5.92 -28.10 12.63
C ARG A 338 7.32 -27.63 12.25
N PRO A 339 7.95 -28.22 11.22
CA PRO A 339 9.24 -27.75 10.75
C PRO A 339 9.09 -26.40 10.01
N THR A 340 10.09 -25.54 10.14
CA THR A 340 10.30 -24.40 9.23
C THR A 340 11.17 -24.85 8.03
N THR A 341 11.28 -24.02 7.01
CA THR A 341 12.17 -24.25 5.85
C THR A 341 13.65 -24.31 6.25
N ASP A 342 14.01 -23.67 7.35
CA ASP A 342 15.38 -23.52 7.86
C ASP A 342 15.79 -24.60 8.88
N GLY A 343 14.98 -25.65 9.04
CA GLY A 343 15.25 -26.75 9.98
C GLY A 343 15.00 -26.41 11.45
N LEU A 344 14.39 -25.26 11.74
CA LEU A 344 13.82 -24.95 13.04
C LEU A 344 12.43 -25.59 13.16
N HIS A 345 11.83 -25.50 14.34
CA HIS A 345 10.51 -26.04 14.60
C HIS A 345 9.66 -25.02 15.34
N ALA A 346 8.42 -24.83 14.88
CA ALA A 346 7.36 -24.23 15.67
C ALA A 346 6.74 -25.32 16.54
N VAL A 347 6.74 -25.13 17.85
CA VAL A 347 6.25 -26.13 18.81
C VAL A 347 5.21 -25.49 19.70
N SER A 348 3.99 -26.03 19.67
CA SER A 348 2.99 -25.67 20.64
C SER A 348 3.28 -26.34 21.97
N TYR A 349 2.93 -25.68 23.07
CA TYR A 349 3.20 -26.18 24.41
C TYR A 349 2.14 -25.73 25.40
N MET A 350 2.09 -26.45 26.52
CA MET A 350 1.32 -26.11 27.71
C MET A 350 2.22 -26.22 28.93
N LEU A 351 2.25 -25.19 29.78
CA LEU A 351 2.92 -25.23 31.07
C LEU A 351 2.06 -25.98 32.09
N GLY A 352 2.71 -26.90 32.80
CA GLY A 352 2.11 -27.67 33.87
C GLY A 352 1.79 -26.81 35.09
N ASP A 353 0.90 -27.34 35.94
CA ASP A 353 0.45 -26.69 37.15
C ASP A 353 1.57 -26.70 38.21
N THR A 354 2.30 -25.58 38.36
CA THR A 354 3.31 -25.40 39.42
C THR A 354 3.01 -24.26 40.38
N GLY A 355 1.73 -23.92 40.55
CA GLY A 355 1.25 -22.88 41.49
C GLY A 355 0.39 -21.80 40.82
N ASP A 356 -0.14 -20.89 41.64
CA ASP A 356 -1.25 -19.98 41.30
C ASP A 356 -1.02 -19.05 40.10
N TYR A 357 0.20 -18.89 39.59
CA TYR A 357 0.53 -17.84 38.62
C TYR A 357 0.67 -18.31 37.16
N ASN A 358 0.94 -19.59 36.89
CA ASN A 358 1.33 -20.06 35.54
C ASN A 358 0.67 -21.37 35.06
N ALA A 359 -0.26 -21.92 35.85
CA ALA A 359 -0.92 -23.18 35.50
C ALA A 359 -1.78 -23.03 34.25
N GLY A 360 -1.56 -23.89 33.25
CA GLY A 360 -2.38 -23.94 32.04
C GLY A 360 -2.06 -22.86 31.00
N LEU A 361 -0.93 -22.17 31.13
CA LEU A 361 -0.46 -21.26 30.09
C LEU A 361 -0.06 -22.05 28.84
N VAL A 362 -0.57 -21.63 27.70
CA VAL A 362 -0.33 -22.26 26.40
C VAL A 362 0.28 -21.28 25.42
N GLY A 363 1.00 -21.80 24.42
CA GLY A 363 1.59 -20.99 23.37
C GLY A 363 2.23 -21.82 22.26
N VAL A 364 2.82 -21.13 21.29
CA VAL A 364 3.67 -21.66 20.23
C VAL A 364 4.97 -20.87 20.20
N ASN A 365 6.09 -21.57 20.22
CA ASN A 365 7.41 -20.97 20.23
C ASN A 365 8.31 -21.65 19.19
N LEU A 366 9.25 -20.87 18.66
CA LEU A 366 10.33 -21.38 17.81
C LEU A 366 11.41 -22.08 18.65
N THR A 367 11.97 -23.16 18.12
CA THR A 367 13.05 -23.95 18.75
C THR A 367 13.89 -24.68 17.71
N ASP A 368 15.17 -24.92 18.02
CA ASP A 368 16.08 -25.79 17.26
C ASP A 368 16.10 -27.24 17.78
N GLN A 369 15.39 -27.53 18.88
CA GLN A 369 15.37 -28.85 19.54
C GLN A 369 14.07 -29.64 19.34
N GLY A 370 13.10 -29.11 18.59
CA GLY A 370 11.78 -29.73 18.45
C GLY A 370 11.09 -29.89 19.81
N ASP A 371 10.56 -31.08 20.09
CA ASP A 371 9.90 -31.42 21.37
C ASP A 371 10.85 -32.00 22.44
N ALA A 372 12.16 -32.05 22.18
CA ALA A 372 13.12 -32.61 23.12
C ALA A 372 13.33 -31.72 24.37
N SER A 373 13.01 -30.44 24.28
CA SER A 373 13.06 -29.47 25.37
C SER A 373 11.96 -28.42 25.21
N ARG A 374 11.67 -27.68 26.29
CA ARG A 374 10.64 -26.65 26.23
C ARG A 374 11.09 -25.56 25.27
N PRO A 375 10.26 -25.19 24.27
CA PRO A 375 10.64 -24.15 23.34
C PRO A 375 10.65 -22.80 24.07
N THR A 376 11.82 -22.18 24.19
CA THR A 376 12.00 -20.86 24.83
C THR A 376 11.55 -19.72 23.92
N GLY A 377 11.27 -20.01 22.65
CA GLY A 377 11.04 -19.03 21.60
C GLY A 377 12.33 -18.38 21.10
N THR A 378 13.47 -18.63 21.75
CA THR A 378 14.76 -18.01 21.41
C THR A 378 15.67 -19.00 20.70
N VAL A 379 16.09 -18.67 19.49
CA VAL A 379 17.09 -19.42 18.72
C VAL A 379 18.24 -18.49 18.37
N CYS A 380 19.46 -18.84 18.76
CA CYS A 380 20.64 -18.02 18.54
C CYS A 380 21.51 -18.54 17.40
N ALA A 381 21.89 -17.64 16.50
CA ALA A 381 23.03 -17.81 15.61
C ALA A 381 24.28 -17.18 16.26
N GLU A 382 25.43 -17.28 15.58
CA GLU A 382 26.70 -16.72 16.10
C GLU A 382 26.63 -15.20 16.35
N THR A 383 25.82 -14.47 15.57
CA THR A 383 25.78 -13.00 15.57
C THR A 383 24.56 -12.42 16.27
N ILE A 384 23.41 -13.12 16.24
CA ILE A 384 22.12 -12.61 16.69
C ILE A 384 21.23 -13.72 17.25
N CYS A 385 20.41 -13.39 18.24
CA CYS A 385 19.35 -14.27 18.72
C CYS A 385 18.00 -13.79 18.22
N ARG A 386 17.16 -14.72 17.81
CA ARG A 386 15.80 -14.44 17.37
C ARG A 386 14.82 -14.97 18.39
N VAL A 387 13.89 -14.14 18.81
CA VAL A 387 12.75 -14.52 19.62
C VAL A 387 11.55 -14.57 18.69
N PHE A 388 10.94 -15.74 18.51
CA PHE A 388 9.64 -15.85 17.83
C PHE A 388 8.69 -16.66 18.70
N SER A 389 7.82 -15.94 19.40
CA SER A 389 7.03 -16.49 20.49
C SER A 389 5.60 -15.94 20.46
N SER A 390 4.63 -16.83 20.67
CA SER A 390 3.27 -16.39 20.92
C SER A 390 3.14 -15.73 22.29
N THR A 391 2.23 -14.76 22.41
CA THR A 391 1.79 -14.30 23.72
C THR A 391 1.06 -15.43 24.44
N GLN A 392 1.48 -15.72 25.68
CA GLN A 392 0.90 -16.80 26.48
C GLN A 392 -0.60 -16.57 26.70
N LEU A 393 -1.39 -17.62 26.48
CA LEU A 393 -2.84 -17.59 26.65
C LEU A 393 -3.23 -18.37 27.90
N SER A 394 -4.29 -17.95 28.58
CA SER A 394 -4.81 -18.58 29.80
C SER A 394 -5.88 -19.66 29.55
N ASP A 395 -6.05 -20.10 28.30
CA ASP A 395 -7.13 -21.00 27.87
C ASP A 395 -6.62 -22.43 27.62
N GLY A 396 -6.38 -23.17 28.71
CA GLY A 396 -5.72 -24.49 28.77
C GLY A 396 -6.16 -25.56 27.75
N ASP A 397 -6.90 -26.59 28.20
CA ASP A 397 -7.15 -27.85 27.44
C ASP A 397 -7.83 -27.67 26.06
N ALA A 398 -8.39 -26.50 25.75
CA ALA A 398 -9.04 -26.20 24.47
C ALA A 398 -8.10 -25.59 23.42
N PHE A 399 -6.85 -25.31 23.78
CA PHE A 399 -5.85 -24.76 22.86
C PHE A 399 -5.40 -25.79 21.83
N PHE A 400 -5.02 -26.99 22.29
CA PHE A 400 -4.53 -28.04 21.39
C PHE A 400 -5.63 -28.54 20.44
N GLY A 401 -5.34 -28.53 19.15
CA GLY A 401 -6.27 -28.79 18.05
C GLY A 401 -7.26 -27.65 17.76
N GLY A 402 -7.10 -26.49 18.40
CA GLY A 402 -7.96 -25.33 18.22
C GLY A 402 -7.49 -24.39 17.10
N ALA A 403 -8.39 -23.54 16.61
CA ALA A 403 -8.07 -22.57 15.56
C ALA A 403 -6.94 -21.60 15.95
N THR A 404 -6.86 -21.22 17.23
CA THR A 404 -5.80 -20.33 17.72
C THR A 404 -4.42 -20.99 17.67
N GLU A 405 -4.31 -22.28 18.07
CA GLU A 405 -3.04 -23.00 17.94
C GLU A 405 -2.65 -23.11 16.47
N GLU A 406 -3.60 -23.47 15.61
CA GLU A 406 -3.41 -23.61 14.17
C GLU A 406 -2.87 -22.32 13.52
N GLN A 407 -3.46 -21.17 13.87
CA GLN A 407 -3.02 -19.86 13.39
C GLN A 407 -1.58 -19.55 13.85
N LEU A 408 -1.29 -19.75 15.13
CA LEU A 408 0.04 -19.48 15.69
C LEU A 408 1.12 -20.41 15.11
N LEU A 409 0.82 -21.70 14.97
CA LEU A 409 1.70 -22.68 14.33
C LEU A 409 1.97 -22.31 12.88
N THR A 410 0.94 -21.91 12.12
CA THR A 410 1.11 -21.49 10.71
C THR A 410 2.02 -20.28 10.59
N VAL A 411 1.79 -19.24 11.41
CA VAL A 411 2.63 -18.03 11.42
C VAL A 411 4.09 -18.38 11.74
N ILE A 412 4.35 -19.08 12.85
CA ILE A 412 5.73 -19.33 13.29
C ILE A 412 6.44 -20.36 12.40
N ALA A 413 5.73 -21.40 11.91
CA ALA A 413 6.31 -22.40 11.03
C ALA A 413 6.66 -21.85 9.64
N SER A 414 5.97 -20.79 9.21
CA SER A 414 6.22 -20.13 7.92
C SER A 414 7.42 -19.18 7.92
N LEU A 415 8.17 -19.08 9.02
CA LEU A 415 9.37 -18.24 9.09
C LEU A 415 10.40 -18.69 8.05
N GLU A 416 10.75 -17.77 7.15
CA GLU A 416 11.88 -17.86 6.24
C GLU A 416 12.87 -16.74 6.55
N ARG A 417 14.15 -17.08 6.67
CA ARG A 417 15.23 -16.12 6.94
C ARG A 417 16.02 -15.85 5.67
N HIS A 418 16.31 -14.58 5.40
CA HIS A 418 17.02 -14.16 4.19
C HIS A 418 18.48 -13.79 4.48
N HIS A 419 18.71 -12.84 5.40
CA HIS A 419 20.06 -12.41 5.77
C HIS A 419 20.09 -11.71 7.14
N ASP A 420 21.25 -11.74 7.80
CA ASP A 420 21.47 -11.11 9.12
C ASP A 420 22.38 -9.88 9.08
N ASP A 421 23.12 -9.69 7.98
CA ASP A 421 24.09 -8.60 7.87
C ASP A 421 23.36 -7.27 7.58
N ALA A 422 23.73 -6.20 8.29
CA ALA A 422 23.27 -4.85 8.00
C ALA A 422 23.94 -4.23 6.77
N ARG A 423 24.91 -4.92 6.15
CA ARG A 423 25.37 -4.63 4.79
C ARG A 423 24.22 -4.85 3.83
N MET A 424 23.43 -3.80 3.60
CA MET A 424 22.35 -3.81 2.62
C MET A 424 22.82 -4.39 1.28
N PRO A 425 21.98 -5.15 0.57
CA PRO A 425 22.14 -5.36 -0.87
C PRO A 425 22.21 -4.03 -1.65
#